data_AF-C0W4R6-F1
#
_entry.id   AF-C0W4R6-F1
#
_cell.length_a   1.000
_cell.length_b   1.000
_cell.length_c   1.000
_cell.angle_alpha   90.00
_cell.angle_beta   90.00
_cell.angle_gamma   90.00
#
_symmetry.space_group_name_H-M   'P 1'
#
loop_
_entity.id
_entity.type
_entity.pdbx_description
1 polymer ?
#
loop_
_entity_poly.entity_id
_entity_poly.type
_entity_poly.pdbx_seq_one_letter_code
_entity_poly.pdbx_strand_id
1 'polypeptide(L)' 'MYGWIWRHLPGPGWLKFFEALILIAAVVLLLFQVVFPWANETWHLSGNATV' A
#
# COMPACT_ATOMS: atom_id res chain seq x y z
N MET A 1 26.34 21.98 -6.70
CA MET A 1 25.44 22.04 -5.53
C MET A 1 24.03 21.50 -5.85
N TYR A 2 23.94 20.29 -6.41
CA TYR A 2 22.73 19.43 -6.35
C TYR A 2 23.09 17.98 -5.95
N GLY A 3 24.39 17.66 -5.86
CA GLY A 3 24.88 16.30 -5.66
C GLY A 3 24.68 15.72 -4.25
N TRP A 4 24.34 16.54 -3.25
CA TRP A 4 24.15 16.06 -1.88
C TRP A 4 22.79 15.38 -1.69
N ILE A 5 21.73 15.92 -2.31
CA ILE A 5 20.38 15.30 -2.30
C ILE A 5 20.36 13.95 -3.04
N TRP A 6 21.15 13.81 -4.11
CA TRP A 6 21.23 12.58 -4.90
C TRP A 6 22.07 11.47 -4.26
N ARG A 7 22.83 11.79 -3.19
CA ARG A 7 23.67 10.83 -2.45
C ARG A 7 23.04 10.27 -1.19
N HIS A 8 21.94 10.85 -0.71
CA HIS A 8 21.27 10.42 0.52
C HIS A 8 20.16 9.40 0.31
N LEU A 9 19.72 9.25 -0.94
CA LEU A 9 18.78 8.21 -1.29
C LEU A 9 19.57 6.99 -1.81
N PRO A 10 19.57 5.86 -1.09
CA PRO A 10 20.27 4.67 -1.53
C PRO A 10 19.54 4.12 -2.75
N GLY A 11 20.16 4.30 -3.92
CA GLY A 11 19.74 3.65 -5.14
C GLY A 11 19.43 4.60 -6.30
N PRO A 12 19.68 4.12 -7.53
CA PRO A 12 19.38 4.85 -8.75
C PRO A 12 17.89 5.17 -8.86
N GLY A 13 17.51 6.22 -9.61
CA GLY A 13 16.14 6.75 -9.64
C GLY A 13 15.02 5.73 -9.91
N TRP A 14 15.32 4.63 -10.61
CA TRP A 14 14.40 3.51 -10.81
C TRP A 14 14.11 2.73 -9.51
N LEU A 15 15.09 2.55 -8.62
CA LEU A 15 14.90 1.86 -7.34
C LEU A 15 13.87 2.57 -6.46
N LYS A 16 13.91 3.91 -6.41
CA LYS A 16 12.92 4.73 -5.68
C LYS A 16 11.52 4.56 -6.22
N PHE A 17 11.39 4.43 -7.54
CA PHE A 17 10.11 4.17 -8.19
C PHE A 17 9.55 2.80 -7.79
N PHE A 18 10.40 1.76 -7.81
CA PHE A 18 10.01 0.43 -7.35
C PHE A 18 9.67 0.39 -5.86
N GLU A 19 10.42 1.08 -5.01
CA GLU A 19 10.15 1.17 -3.57
C GLU A 19 8.81 1.88 -3.28
N ALA A 20 8.52 2.99 -3.96
CA ALA A 20 7.22 3.65 -3.87
C ALA A 20 6.08 2.74 -4.37
N LEU A 21 6.30 2.01 -5.46
CA LEU A 21 5.33 1.05 -5.99
C LEU A 21 5.05 -0.07 -4.98
N ILE A 22 6.08 -0.60 -4.33
CA ILE A 22 5.97 -1.64 -3.30
C ILE A 22 5.21 -1.10 -2.08
N LEU A 23 5.49 0.11 -1.63
CA LEU A 23 4.74 0.73 -0.52
C LEU A 23 3.25 0.88 -0.84
N ILE A 24 2.92 1.34 -2.05
CA ILE A 24 1.53 1.44 -2.50
C ILE A 24 0.90 0.04 -2.53
N ALA A 25 1.57 -0.94 -3.12
CA ALA A 25 1.08 -2.31 -3.17
C ALA A 25 0.86 -2.89 -1.76
N ALA A 26 1.78 -2.62 -0.82
CA ALA A 26 1.66 -3.05 0.57
C ALA A 26 0.44 -2.41 1.27
N VAL A 27 0.18 -1.12 1.05
CA VAL A 27 -1.01 -0.44 1.58
C VAL A 27 -2.29 -1.03 0.99
N VAL A 28 -2.33 -1.24 -0.33
CA VAL A 28 -3.49 -1.86 -1.00
C VAL A 28 -3.72 -3.27 -0.44
N LEU A 29 -2.67 -4.08 -0.32
CA LEU A 29 -2.78 -5.42 0.25
C LEU A 29 -3.26 -5.38 1.70
N LEU A 30 -2.76 -4.46 2.52
CA LEU A 30 -3.21 -4.31 3.91
C LEU A 30 -4.68 -3.89 3.98
N LEU A 31 -5.12 -2.97 3.11
CA LEU A 31 -6.53 -2.61 3.02
C LEU A 31 -7.39 -3.81 2.64
N PHE A 32 -7.00 -4.60 1.64
CA PHE A 32 -7.80 -5.74 1.18
C PHE A 32 -7.76 -6.94 2.14
N GLN A 33 -6.62 -7.22 2.77
CA GLN A 33 -6.44 -8.40 3.63
C GLN A 33 -6.90 -8.16 5.07
N VAL A 34 -6.86 -6.91 5.55
CA VAL A 34 -7.18 -6.58 6.95
C VAL A 34 -8.39 -5.67 7.06
N VAL A 35 -8.38 -4.52 6.37
CA VAL A 35 -9.43 -3.50 6.52
C VAL A 35 -10.75 -3.96 5.91
N PHE A 36 -10.71 -4.59 4.73
CA PHE A 36 -11.90 -5.07 4.05
C PHE A 36 -12.64 -6.17 4.83
N PRO A 37 -11.98 -7.25 5.33
CA PRO A 37 -12.68 -8.23 6.16
C PRO A 37 -13.26 -7.63 7.44
N TRP A 38 -12.53 -6.74 8.12
CA TRP A 38 -13.06 -6.00 9.27
C TRP A 38 -14.30 -5.17 8.89
N ALA A 39 -14.23 -4.40 7.81
CA ALA A 39 -15.33 -3.55 7.36
C ALA A 39 -16.52 -4.38 6.88
N ASN A 40 -16.28 -5.53 6.25
CA ASN A 40 -17.32 -6.44 5.83
C ASN A 40 -18.01 -7.11 7.02
N GLU A 41 -17.28 -7.48 8.07
CA GLU A 41 -17.87 -7.99 9.31
C GLU A 41 -18.65 -6.90 10.04
N THR A 42 -18.13 -5.68 10.08
CA THR A 42 -18.76 -4.58 10.82
C THR A 42 -19.98 -4.03 10.09
N TRP A 43 -19.90 -3.91 8.76
CA TRP A 43 -20.89 -3.18 7.94
C TRP A 43 -21.61 -4.07 6.92
N HIS A 44 -21.36 -5.39 6.91
CA HIS A 44 -22.04 -6.37 6.07
C HIS A 44 -22.09 -5.97 4.59
N LEU A 45 -20.96 -5.44 4.09
CA LEU A 45 -20.83 -4.83 2.77
C LEU A 45 -21.08 -5.81 1.61
N SER A 46 -20.94 -7.11 1.89
CA SER A 46 -21.10 -8.18 0.89
C SER A 46 -22.55 -8.58 0.59
N GLY A 47 -23.55 -7.91 1.16
CA GLY A 47 -24.96 -8.16 0.82
C GLY A 47 -25.43 -9.58 1.17
N ASN A 48 -24.93 -10.15 2.27
CA ASN A 48 -25.37 -11.47 2.74
C ASN A 48 -26.74 -11.34 3.43
N ALA A 49 -27.81 -11.81 2.77
CA ALA A 49 -29.08 -12.11 3.41
C ALA A 49 -28.88 -13.36 4.27
N THR A 50 -28.75 -13.15 5.57
CA THR A 50 -28.60 -14.21 6.57
C THR A 50 -29.79 -15.17 6.52
N VAL A 51 -29.53 -16.45 6.19
CA VAL A 51 -30.42 -17.59 6.55
C VAL A 51 -30.34 -17.90 8.03
#